data_AF-A0A979FKD4-F1
#
_entry.id   AF-A0A979FKD4-F1
#
_cell.length_a   1.000
_cell.length_b   1.000
_cell.length_c   1.000
_cell.angle_alpha   90.00
_cell.angle_beta   90.00
_cell.angle_gamma   90.00
#
_symmetry.space_group_name_H-M   'P 1'
#
loop_
_entity.id
_entity.type
_entity.pdbx_description
1 polymer ?
#
loop_
_entity_poly.entity_id
_entity_poly.type
_entity_poly.pdbx_seq_one_letter_code
_entity_poly.pdbx_strand_id
1 'polypeptide(L)'
;MLMNIGALESVKLWPCECLIFHDIDLLPEDDRNLYACREQPLHLSAAYNTFNYKLLYEDFFGGVNAISVGHFQRVNGFSNKFWGWGAEDDDLANRIKYHGLSISRNPANISRYTMIRHEKEKPNPHRVETLRSGQNSYTSDGLNSLQYRVLDVQPRRLYTWIYVELMKV
;
A
#
# COMPACT_ATOMS: atom_id res chain seq x y z
N MET A 1 4.54 -4.24 -6.44
CA MET A 1 3.98 -4.69 -7.75
C MET A 1 2.49 -5.03 -7.71
N LEU A 2 2.05 -6.01 -6.91
CA LEU A 2 0.63 -6.43 -6.90
C LEU A 2 -0.33 -5.28 -6.55
N MET A 3 0.08 -4.37 -5.66
CA MET A 3 -0.70 -3.17 -5.32
C MET A 3 -0.94 -2.24 -6.53
N ASN A 4 0.08 -2.04 -7.38
CA ASN A 4 -0.08 -1.27 -8.61
C ASN A 4 -1.07 -1.94 -9.57
N ILE A 5 -0.97 -3.26 -9.72
CA ILE A 5 -1.88 -4.04 -10.57
C ILE A 5 -3.31 -3.94 -10.04
N GLY A 6 -3.51 -4.16 -8.73
CA GLY A 6 -4.80 -4.05 -8.09
C GLY A 6 -5.43 -2.67 -8.26
N ALA A 7 -4.64 -1.60 -8.14
CA ALA A 7 -5.11 -0.24 -8.39
C ALA A 7 -5.58 -0.02 -9.84
N LEU A 8 -4.80 -0.48 -10.82
CA LEU A 8 -5.16 -0.32 -12.23
C LEU A 8 -6.40 -1.14 -12.60
N GLU A 9 -6.45 -2.41 -12.18
CA GLU A 9 -7.55 -3.31 -12.53
C GLU A 9 -8.84 -2.96 -11.78
N SER A 10 -8.76 -2.54 -10.51
CA SER A 10 -9.94 -2.10 -9.77
C SER A 10 -10.60 -0.89 -10.40
N VAL A 11 -9.83 0.13 -10.81
CA VAL A 11 -10.35 1.34 -11.46
C VAL A 11 -10.94 1.03 -12.84
N LYS A 12 -10.41 0.04 -13.58
CA LYS A 12 -10.99 -0.41 -14.85
C LYS A 12 -12.35 -1.09 -14.67
N LEU A 13 -12.48 -1.93 -13.63
CA LEU A 13 -13.70 -2.69 -13.35
C LEU A 13 -14.78 -1.82 -12.71
N TRP A 14 -14.39 -0.95 -11.78
CA TRP A 14 -15.28 -0.04 -11.05
C TRP A 14 -14.61 1.33 -10.94
N PRO A 15 -15.06 2.33 -11.74
CA PRO A 15 -14.57 3.69 -11.61
C PRO A 15 -14.71 4.18 -10.17
N CYS A 16 -13.59 4.41 -9.51
CA CYS A 16 -13.50 4.88 -8.14
C CYS A 16 -12.47 6.00 -8.04
N GLU A 17 -12.55 6.81 -6.99
CA GLU A 17 -11.63 7.92 -6.73
C GLU A 17 -10.68 7.63 -5.56
N CYS A 18 -10.90 6.51 -4.86
CA CYS A 18 -10.19 6.13 -3.66
C CYS A 18 -9.70 4.69 -3.73
N LEU A 19 -8.42 4.50 -3.41
CA LEU A 19 -7.78 3.20 -3.28
C LEU A 19 -7.48 2.95 -1.80
N ILE A 20 -7.91 1.78 -1.32
CA ILE A 20 -7.53 1.28 0.00
C ILE A 20 -6.62 0.07 -0.21
N PHE A 21 -5.40 0.20 0.29
CA PHE A 21 -4.39 -0.85 0.32
C PHE A 21 -4.41 -1.47 1.70
N HIS A 22 -4.55 -2.79 1.77
CA HIS A 22 -4.92 -3.43 3.03
C HIS A 22 -4.36 -4.85 3.14
N ASP A 23 -3.49 -5.05 4.12
CA ASP A 23 -3.01 -6.38 4.47
C ASP A 23 -4.16 -7.27 4.97
N ILE A 24 -4.26 -8.48 4.45
CA ILE A 24 -5.39 -9.40 4.75
C ILE A 24 -5.44 -9.84 6.22
N ASP A 25 -4.34 -9.66 6.95
CA ASP A 25 -4.18 -10.07 8.34
C ASP A 25 -4.45 -8.96 9.36
N LEU A 26 -4.76 -7.73 8.94
CA LEU A 26 -5.07 -6.62 9.84
C LEU A 26 -6.59 -6.42 9.94
N LEU A 27 -7.15 -6.41 11.15
CA LEU A 27 -8.59 -6.17 11.36
C LEU A 27 -8.80 -4.88 12.16
N PRO A 28 -9.63 -3.93 11.70
CA PRO A 28 -9.91 -2.71 12.45
C PRO A 28 -10.69 -3.02 13.73
N GLU A 29 -10.36 -2.35 14.82
CA GLU A 29 -11.01 -2.51 16.13
C GLU A 29 -12.08 -1.46 16.40
N ASP A 30 -12.18 -0.43 15.56
CA ASP A 30 -13.05 0.73 15.77
C ASP A 30 -13.74 1.15 14.46
N ASP A 31 -15.07 1.18 14.46
CA ASP A 31 -15.90 1.48 13.29
C ASP A 31 -15.89 2.97 12.89
N ARG A 32 -15.33 3.84 13.75
CA ARG A 32 -15.08 5.25 13.41
C ARG A 32 -13.88 5.40 12.48
N ASN A 33 -13.07 4.35 12.29
CA ASN A 33 -11.96 4.36 11.34
C ASN A 33 -12.46 4.11 9.92
N LEU A 34 -13.04 5.15 9.32
CA LEU A 34 -13.69 5.04 8.01
C LEU A 34 -12.68 4.71 6.89
N TYR A 35 -13.02 3.70 6.09
CA TYR A 35 -12.24 3.28 4.92
C TYR A 35 -12.55 4.20 3.74
N ALA A 36 -11.99 5.40 3.80
CA ALA A 36 -12.19 6.44 2.81
C ALA A 36 -10.93 7.29 2.64
N CYS A 37 -10.81 7.90 1.47
CA CYS A 37 -9.75 8.85 1.20
C CYS A 37 -10.08 10.22 1.79
N ARG A 38 -9.04 10.99 2.09
CA ARG A 38 -9.12 12.39 2.54
C ARG A 38 -8.30 13.27 1.60
N GLU A 39 -8.18 14.55 1.94
CA GLU A 39 -7.34 15.51 1.21
C GLU A 39 -5.87 15.11 1.13
N GLN A 40 -5.39 14.28 2.06
CA GLN A 40 -4.02 13.75 2.08
C GLN A 40 -4.08 12.23 2.22
N PRO A 41 -3.07 11.49 1.71
CA PRO A 41 -2.95 10.05 1.98
C PRO A 41 -3.13 9.76 3.47
N LEU A 42 -3.93 8.73 3.78
CA LEU A 42 -4.35 8.41 5.14
C LEU A 42 -3.77 7.05 5.54
N HIS A 43 -3.02 7.01 6.63
CA HIS A 43 -2.59 5.77 7.25
C HIS A 43 -3.66 5.33 8.25
N LEU A 44 -4.41 4.30 7.88
CA LEU A 44 -5.54 3.77 8.65
C LEU A 44 -5.07 2.93 9.84
N SER A 45 -4.04 2.09 9.68
CA SER A 45 -3.51 1.18 10.70
C SER A 45 -2.35 1.73 11.52
N ALA A 46 -2.43 2.98 11.97
CA ALA A 46 -1.32 3.63 12.68
C ALA A 46 -0.99 3.01 14.06
N ALA A 47 -1.90 2.20 14.64
CA ALA A 47 -1.73 1.62 15.94
C ALA A 47 -2.25 0.16 15.97
N TYR A 48 -1.39 -0.84 15.79
CA TYR A 48 -1.84 -2.23 15.91
C TYR A 48 -1.15 -3.03 17.00
N ASN A 49 -1.83 -4.09 17.44
CA ASN A 49 -1.54 -4.84 18.67
C ASN A 49 -0.09 -5.34 18.77
N THR A 50 0.52 -5.79 17.67
CA THR A 50 1.92 -6.29 17.68
C THR A 50 2.96 -5.22 17.95
N PHE A 51 2.60 -3.94 17.79
CA PHE A 51 3.42 -2.79 18.18
C PHE A 51 2.90 -2.11 19.45
N ASN A 52 2.13 -2.83 20.27
CA ASN A 52 1.51 -2.31 21.49
C ASN A 52 0.67 -1.05 21.25
N TYR A 53 -0.01 -0.97 20.10
CA TYR A 53 -0.80 0.18 19.66
C TYR A 53 0.00 1.49 19.61
N LYS A 54 1.30 1.40 19.32
CA LYS A 54 2.17 2.55 19.08
C LYS A 54 2.58 2.58 17.61
N LEU A 55 2.70 3.79 17.07
CA LEU A 55 3.29 4.00 15.76
C LEU A 55 4.77 3.60 15.82
N LEU A 56 5.22 2.79 14.86
CA LEU A 56 6.57 2.22 14.86
C LEU A 56 7.65 3.30 14.68
N TYR A 57 7.44 4.21 13.72
CA TYR A 57 8.21 5.44 13.49
C TYR A 57 7.36 6.44 12.70
N GLU A 58 7.75 7.71 12.68
CA GLU A 58 6.95 8.82 12.12
C GLU A 58 6.50 8.59 10.67
N ASP A 59 7.38 7.99 9.87
CA ASP A 59 7.17 7.78 8.44
C ASP A 59 6.53 6.44 8.09
N PHE A 60 6.21 5.63 9.09
CA PHE A 60 5.64 4.30 8.89
C PHE A 60 4.27 4.40 8.22
N PHE A 61 4.11 3.73 7.07
CA PHE A 61 2.92 3.78 6.21
C PHE A 61 2.41 2.39 5.77
N GLY A 62 2.92 1.32 6.39
CA GLY A 62 2.51 -0.06 6.08
C GLY A 62 1.24 -0.52 6.78
N GLY A 63 0.75 -1.69 6.40
CA GLY A 63 -0.48 -2.29 6.91
C GLY A 63 -1.70 -1.91 6.08
N VAL A 64 -2.39 -0.85 6.49
CA VAL A 64 -3.60 -0.35 5.84
C VAL A 64 -3.49 1.15 5.59
N ASN A 65 -3.57 1.53 4.31
CA ASN A 65 -3.52 2.93 3.90
C ASN A 65 -4.53 3.25 2.80
N ALA A 66 -4.92 4.52 2.73
CA ALA A 66 -5.86 5.06 1.76
C ALA A 66 -5.21 6.20 0.98
N ILE A 67 -5.37 6.19 -0.34
CA ILE A 67 -4.83 7.21 -1.23
C ILE A 67 -5.79 7.44 -2.39
N SER A 68 -6.03 8.70 -2.75
CA SER A 68 -6.88 9.00 -3.90
C SER A 68 -6.23 8.50 -5.19
N VAL A 69 -7.03 8.12 -6.18
CA VAL A 69 -6.52 7.68 -7.48
C VAL A 69 -5.61 8.74 -8.10
N GLY A 70 -5.99 10.03 -7.99
CA GLY A 70 -5.17 11.15 -8.47
C GLY A 70 -3.83 11.27 -7.75
N HIS A 71 -3.78 11.11 -6.43
CA HIS A 71 -2.51 11.09 -5.69
C HIS A 71 -1.66 9.88 -6.02
N PHE A 72 -2.28 8.71 -6.14
CA PHE A 72 -1.59 7.48 -6.51
C PHE A 72 -0.94 7.57 -7.89
N GLN A 73 -1.64 8.15 -8.86
CA GLN A 73 -1.09 8.46 -10.18
C GLN A 73 0.04 9.49 -10.11
N ARG A 74 -0.14 10.57 -9.33
CA ARG A 74 0.86 11.64 -9.16
C ARG A 74 2.19 11.13 -8.61
N VAL A 75 2.17 10.15 -7.71
CA VAL A 75 3.38 9.55 -7.12
C VAL A 75 3.95 8.37 -7.93
N ASN A 76 3.37 8.11 -9.11
CA ASN A 76 3.71 6.95 -9.96
C ASN A 76 3.50 5.60 -9.25
N GLY A 77 2.56 5.50 -8.32
CA GLY A 77 2.28 4.29 -7.53
C GLY A 77 3.46 3.79 -6.69
N PHE A 78 3.43 2.50 -6.35
CA PHE A 78 4.51 1.81 -5.66
C PHE A 78 5.69 1.52 -6.60
N SER A 79 6.90 1.37 -6.06
CA SER A 79 8.02 0.80 -6.81
C SER A 79 7.75 -0.66 -7.25
N ASN A 80 8.25 -1.04 -8.43
CA ASN A 80 8.21 -2.42 -8.90
C ASN A 80 9.48 -3.23 -8.53
N LYS A 81 10.41 -2.64 -7.77
CA LYS A 81 11.70 -3.26 -7.43
C LYS A 81 11.68 -4.06 -6.12
N PHE A 82 10.66 -3.88 -5.30
CA PHE A 82 10.51 -4.63 -4.04
C PHE A 82 9.94 -6.02 -4.32
N TRP A 83 10.85 -7.01 -4.31
CA TRP A 83 10.54 -8.43 -4.40
C TRP A 83 10.78 -9.09 -3.05
N GLY A 84 9.78 -9.79 -2.51
CA GLY A 84 9.81 -10.29 -1.13
C GLY A 84 9.48 -9.20 -0.10
N TRP A 85 9.59 -9.53 1.19
CA TRP A 85 9.04 -8.69 2.26
C TRP A 85 9.89 -7.46 2.60
N GLY A 86 9.25 -6.28 2.55
CA GLY A 86 9.59 -5.10 3.32
C GLY A 86 10.12 -3.89 2.54
N ALA A 87 9.89 -2.71 3.13
CA ALA A 87 10.30 -1.36 2.72
C ALA A 87 9.62 -0.79 1.48
N GLU A 88 8.68 -1.50 0.86
CA GLU A 88 7.83 -1.00 -0.23
C GLU A 88 6.89 0.11 0.24
N ASP A 89 6.35 0.01 1.46
CA ASP A 89 5.49 1.05 2.05
C ASP A 89 6.31 2.29 2.43
N ASP A 90 7.55 2.09 2.88
CA ASP A 90 8.48 3.19 3.17
C ASP A 90 8.86 3.93 1.87
N ASP A 91 9.05 3.21 0.77
CA ASP A 91 9.27 3.82 -0.56
C ASP A 91 8.05 4.64 -1.00
N LEU A 92 6.82 4.10 -0.83
CA LEU A 92 5.60 4.86 -1.11
C LEU A 92 5.50 6.11 -0.24
N ALA A 93 5.78 6.01 1.07
CA ALA A 93 5.79 7.16 1.98
C ALA A 93 6.79 8.24 1.52
N ASN A 94 7.98 7.82 1.07
CA ASN A 94 8.99 8.74 0.53
C ASN A 94 8.52 9.40 -0.77
N ARG A 95 7.85 8.66 -1.67
CA ARG A 95 7.27 9.23 -2.91
C ARG A 95 6.19 10.25 -2.61
N ILE A 96 5.29 9.95 -1.66
CA ILE A 96 4.25 10.88 -1.19
C ILE A 96 4.89 12.22 -0.77
N LYS A 97 5.91 12.16 0.11
CA LYS A 97 6.64 13.34 0.56
C LYS A 97 7.37 14.07 -0.57
N TYR A 98 8.04 13.33 -1.45
CA TYR A 98 8.75 13.88 -2.61
C TYR A 98 7.83 14.72 -3.50
N HIS A 99 6.56 14.30 -3.65
CA HIS A 99 5.56 15.03 -4.41
C HIS A 99 4.82 16.12 -3.62
N GLY A 100 5.29 16.48 -2.42
CA GLY A 100 4.73 17.56 -1.60
C GLY A 100 3.40 17.20 -0.91
N LEU A 101 3.09 15.92 -0.80
CA LEU A 101 1.96 15.41 -0.04
C LEU A 101 2.40 15.02 1.38
N SER A 102 1.45 14.92 2.31
CA SER A 102 1.71 14.51 3.69
C SER A 102 0.89 13.27 4.06
N ILE A 103 1.33 12.55 5.09
CA ILE A 103 0.59 11.40 5.62
C ILE A 103 -0.29 11.89 6.77
N SER A 104 -1.60 11.72 6.60
CA SER A 104 -2.59 11.97 7.64
C SER A 104 -2.88 10.70 8.44
N ARG A 105 -3.28 10.85 9.70
CA ARG A 105 -3.62 9.75 10.62
C ARG A 105 -4.80 10.12 11.50
N ASN A 106 -5.67 9.16 11.79
CA ASN A 106 -6.64 9.31 12.86
C ASN A 106 -5.95 9.16 14.22
N PRO A 107 -6.54 9.68 15.31
CA PRO A 107 -6.07 9.44 16.66
C PRO A 107 -5.84 7.95 16.95
N ALA A 108 -4.84 7.62 17.76
CA ALA A 108 -4.41 6.24 17.99
C ALA A 108 -5.50 5.34 18.60
N ASN A 109 -6.51 5.91 19.27
CA ASN A 109 -7.65 5.15 19.79
C ASN A 109 -8.66 4.74 18.69
N ILE A 110 -8.67 5.42 17.54
CA ILE A 110 -9.50 5.11 16.37
C ILE A 110 -8.71 4.25 15.37
N SER A 111 -7.42 4.51 15.19
CA SER A 111 -6.54 3.79 14.26
C SER A 111 -6.11 2.40 14.74
N ARG A 112 -6.91 1.75 15.60
CA ARG A 112 -6.57 0.47 16.23
C ARG A 112 -6.84 -0.72 15.32
N TYR A 113 -5.86 -1.61 15.21
CA TYR A 113 -6.01 -2.88 14.50
C TYR A 113 -5.45 -4.05 15.30
N THR A 114 -6.05 -5.21 15.08
CA THR A 114 -5.54 -6.51 15.51
C THR A 114 -4.91 -7.23 14.30
N MET A 115 -3.63 -7.60 14.42
CA MET A 115 -2.96 -8.48 13.46
C MET A 115 -3.31 -9.94 13.79
N ILE A 116 -3.83 -10.66 12.80
CA ILE A 116 -4.05 -12.11 12.81
C ILE A 116 -2.68 -12.78 12.93
N ARG A 117 -2.55 -13.75 13.86
CA ARG A 117 -1.29 -14.44 14.13
C ARG A 117 -0.86 -15.27 12.92
N HIS A 118 0.36 -15.05 12.45
CA HIS A 118 1.00 -15.80 11.38
C HIS A 118 2.53 -15.83 11.60
N GLU A 119 3.21 -16.74 10.90
CA GLU A 119 4.68 -16.75 10.87
C GLU A 119 5.19 -15.57 10.03
N LYS A 120 6.02 -14.72 10.62
CA LYS A 120 6.54 -13.54 9.92
C LYS A 120 7.50 -13.96 8.82
N GLU A 121 7.32 -13.37 7.63
CA GLU A 121 8.26 -13.56 6.54
C GLU A 121 9.65 -13.02 6.87
N LYS A 122 10.67 -13.67 6.31
CA LYS A 122 12.04 -13.18 6.40
C LYS A 122 12.18 -11.94 5.51
N PRO A 123 12.70 -10.82 6.03
CA PRO A 123 12.87 -9.63 5.22
C PRO A 123 13.85 -9.84 4.07
N ASN A 124 13.57 -9.21 2.94
CA ASN A 124 14.53 -9.18 1.84
C ASN A 124 15.80 -8.46 2.33
N PRO A 125 16.99 -9.10 2.27
CA PRO A 125 18.24 -8.49 2.72
C PRO A 125 18.60 -7.21 1.94
N HIS A 126 18.16 -7.08 0.69
CA HIS A 126 18.43 -5.92 -0.17
C HIS A 126 17.44 -4.77 0.03
N ARG A 127 16.40 -4.91 0.86
CA ARG A 127 15.34 -3.90 1.00
C ARG A 127 15.85 -2.50 1.36
N VAL A 128 16.92 -2.42 2.17
CA VAL A 128 17.53 -1.16 2.59
C VAL A 128 18.28 -0.49 1.43
N GLU A 129 18.97 -1.29 0.62
CA GLU A 129 19.68 -0.80 -0.58
C GLU A 129 18.69 -0.33 -1.64
N THR A 130 17.62 -1.09 -1.87
CA THR A 130 16.52 -0.72 -2.76
C THR A 130 15.86 0.59 -2.30
N LEU A 131 15.56 0.72 -1.01
CA LEU A 131 14.96 1.94 -0.45
C LEU A 131 15.89 3.15 -0.61
N ARG A 132 17.19 3.01 -0.30
CA ARG A 132 18.17 4.11 -0.42
C ARG A 132 18.35 4.59 -1.85
N SER A 133 18.28 3.69 -2.83
CA SER A 133 18.40 4.03 -4.25
C SER A 133 17.08 4.44 -4.91
N GLY A 134 15.95 4.31 -4.20
CA GLY A 134 14.60 4.51 -4.73
C GLY A 134 14.38 5.89 -5.34
N GLN A 135 14.87 6.95 -4.68
CA GLN A 135 14.68 8.34 -5.11
C GLN A 135 15.15 8.61 -6.54
N ASN A 136 16.18 7.91 -7.01
CA ASN A 136 16.69 8.03 -8.38
C ASN A 136 15.73 7.49 -9.45
N SER A 137 14.66 6.81 -9.03
CA SER A 137 13.75 6.09 -9.92
C SER A 137 12.27 6.39 -9.70
N TYR A 138 11.90 7.39 -8.88
CA TYR A 138 10.47 7.69 -8.65
C TYR A 138 9.70 7.98 -9.94
N THR A 139 10.33 8.65 -10.90
CA THR A 139 9.72 9.01 -12.19
C THR A 139 9.84 7.93 -13.26
N SER A 140 10.69 6.91 -13.08
CA SER A 140 10.98 5.87 -14.08
C SER A 140 10.58 4.46 -13.65
N ASP A 141 10.32 4.24 -12.35
CA ASP A 141 9.88 2.99 -11.76
C ASP A 141 8.58 3.19 -10.99
N GLY A 142 7.52 2.51 -11.44
CA GLY A 142 6.20 2.60 -10.85
C GLY A 142 5.09 2.16 -11.80
N LEU A 143 3.97 2.86 -11.82
CA LEU A 143 2.86 2.58 -12.74
C LEU A 143 3.30 2.62 -14.21
N ASN A 144 4.17 3.56 -14.57
CA ASN A 144 4.64 3.73 -15.94
C ASN A 144 5.59 2.63 -16.44
N SER A 145 6.19 1.84 -15.54
CA SER A 145 7.10 0.74 -15.88
C SER A 145 6.52 -0.64 -15.56
N LEU A 146 5.27 -0.69 -15.10
CA LEU A 146 4.63 -1.92 -14.64
C LEU A 146 4.34 -2.88 -15.79
N GLN A 147 4.86 -4.10 -15.70
CA GLN A 147 4.68 -5.14 -16.70
C GLN A 147 4.04 -6.40 -16.08
N TYR A 148 2.86 -6.75 -16.57
CA TYR A 148 2.09 -7.92 -16.12
C TYR A 148 1.11 -8.36 -17.20
N ARG A 149 0.60 -9.59 -17.05
CA ARG A 149 -0.48 -10.13 -17.86
C ARG A 149 -1.60 -10.62 -16.93
N VAL A 150 -2.83 -10.20 -17.20
CA VAL A 150 -4.01 -10.77 -16.53
C VAL A 150 -4.30 -12.14 -17.14
N LEU A 151 -4.30 -13.16 -16.31
CA LEU A 151 -4.57 -14.55 -16.71
C LEU A 151 -6.04 -14.92 -16.50
N ASP A 152 -6.65 -14.43 -15.41
CA ASP A 152 -8.04 -14.69 -15.09
C ASP A 152 -8.64 -13.59 -14.20
N VAL A 153 -9.95 -13.36 -14.33
CA VAL A 153 -10.74 -12.46 -13.48
C VAL A 153 -11.98 -13.21 -13.03
N GLN A 154 -12.07 -13.48 -11.73
CA GLN A 154 -13.15 -14.26 -11.13
C GLN A 154 -13.97 -13.40 -10.17
N PRO A 155 -15.15 -12.90 -10.59
CA PRO A 155 -16.11 -12.31 -9.69
C PRO A 155 -16.63 -13.37 -8.72
N ARG A 156 -16.50 -13.12 -7.41
CA ARG A 156 -17.04 -13.98 -6.36
C ARG A 156 -18.05 -13.19 -5.54
N ARG A 157 -18.79 -13.90 -4.69
CA ARG A 157 -19.89 -13.29 -3.90
C ARG A 157 -19.44 -12.11 -3.04
N LEU A 158 -18.22 -12.14 -2.49
CA LEU A 158 -17.73 -11.15 -1.52
C LEU A 158 -16.49 -10.37 -1.99
N TYR A 159 -15.87 -10.77 -3.09
CA TYR A 159 -14.66 -10.15 -3.63
C TYR A 159 -14.49 -10.52 -5.10
N THR A 160 -13.60 -9.81 -5.80
CA THR A 160 -13.14 -10.22 -7.12
C THR A 160 -11.70 -10.66 -7.03
N TRP A 161 -11.41 -11.84 -7.55
CA TRP A 161 -10.05 -12.36 -7.61
C TRP A 161 -9.47 -12.11 -8.99
N ILE A 162 -8.30 -11.49 -9.04
CA ILE A 162 -7.59 -11.19 -10.28
C ILE A 162 -6.30 -11.98 -10.26
N TYR A 163 -6.17 -12.95 -11.15
CA TYR A 163 -4.99 -13.77 -11.28
C TYR A 163 -4.08 -13.19 -12.37
N VAL A 164 -2.83 -12.90 -11.99
CA VAL A 164 -1.89 -12.21 -12.86
C VAL A 164 -0.56 -12.93 -12.91
N GLU A 165 0.10 -12.82 -14.05
CA GLU A 165 1.49 -13.18 -14.26
C GLU A 165 2.33 -11.92 -14.24
N LEU A 166 3.38 -11.91 -13.41
CA LEU A 166 4.34 -10.82 -13.37
C LEU A 166 5.40 -11.07 -14.44
N MET A 167 5.59 -10.11 -15.34
CA MET A 167 6.63 -10.19 -16.35
C MET A 167 7.91 -9.60 -15.75
N LYS A 168 8.97 -10.40 -15.68
CA LYS A 168 10.28 -9.90 -15.23
C LYS A 168 10.83 -8.94 -16.28
N VAL A 169 11.23 -7.76 -15.82
CA VAL A 169 12.13 -6.86 -16.54
C VAL A 169 13.55 -7.15 -16.08
#